data_AF-A0A9D4J3E7-F1
#
_entry.id   AF-A0A9D4J3E7-F1
#
_cell.length_a   1.000
_cell.length_b   1.000
_cell.length_c   1.000
_cell.angle_alpha   90.00
_cell.angle_beta   90.00
_cell.angle_gamma   90.00
#
_symmetry.space_group_name_H-M   'P 1'
#
loop_
_entity.id
_entity.type
_entity.pdbx_description
1 polymer ?
#
loop_
_entity_poly.entity_id
_entity_poly.type
_entity_poly.pdbx_seq_one_letter_code
_entity_poly.pdbx_strand_id
1 'polypeptide(L)'
;MKCVIIDNTCKHMQCVIIDNTCKHMQCVIIDNTCKHMQCVIIDNTCQYNTCKHMQCVIIDNTCKHMQCVIIDNTCKYNTCKYNTCKHMQCVIIDNTCKHMQCVIIDNTCKHMQCVIIDNTCKHMQCVIIDNTCKHMQCVVIDNTCKHMQCVIIDNTCKHMQCVIIDNTCKHMQCVIIDNTCK
;
A
#
# COMPACT_ATOMS: atom_id res chain seq x y z
N MET A 1 -3.62 8.72 -17.44
CA MET A 1 -4.99 8.44 -17.04
C MET A 1 -5.18 8.93 -15.62
N LYS A 2 -6.24 9.70 -15.36
CA LYS A 2 -6.56 10.18 -14.02
C LYS A 2 -8.00 9.80 -13.68
N CYS A 3 -8.19 9.08 -12.59
CA CYS A 3 -9.49 8.77 -12.01
C CYS A 3 -9.58 9.47 -10.65
N VAL A 4 -10.66 10.21 -10.43
CA VAL A 4 -10.95 10.84 -9.14
C VAL A 4 -12.38 10.48 -8.78
N ILE A 5 -12.55 9.78 -7.66
CA ILE A 5 -13.84 9.42 -7.08
C ILE A 5 -13.94 10.13 -5.75
N ILE A 6 -15.02 10.91 -5.57
CA ILE A 6 -15.32 11.60 -4.33
C ILE A 6 -16.77 11.26 -3.98
N ASP A 7 -16.97 10.65 -2.82
CA ASP A 7 -18.29 10.40 -2.25
C ASP A 7 -18.25 10.75 -0.76
N ASN A 8 -19.42 11.02 -0.19
CA ASN A 8 -19.59 11.27 1.24
C ASN A 8 -20.07 10.02 1.97
N THR A 9 -20.92 9.19 1.36
CA THR A 9 -21.44 7.99 2.01
C THR A 9 -21.88 6.96 0.99
N CYS A 10 -21.20 5.81 0.97
CA CYS A 10 -21.54 4.72 0.09
C CYS A 10 -21.62 3.37 0.84
N LYS A 11 -22.43 2.44 0.33
CA LYS A 11 -22.40 1.05 0.83
C LYS A 11 -21.23 0.29 0.23
N HIS A 12 -21.01 0.46 -1.07
CA HIS A 12 -19.96 -0.20 -1.81
C HIS A 12 -19.34 0.82 -2.75
N MET A 13 -18.01 0.96 -2.70
CA MET A 13 -17.26 1.75 -3.66
C MET A 13 -16.25 0.85 -4.33
N GLN A 14 -16.31 0.78 -5.65
CA GLN A 14 -15.37 0.03 -6.46
C GLN A 14 -14.76 0.94 -7.51
N CYS A 15 -13.43 1.04 -7.48
CA CYS A 15 -12.64 1.68 -8.51
C CYS A 15 -11.78 0.61 -9.16
N VAL A 16 -11.94 0.39 -10.46
CA VAL A 16 -11.06 -0.48 -11.24
C VAL A 16 -10.48 0.34 -12.36
N ILE A 17 -9.16 0.46 -12.37
CA ILE A 17 -8.41 1.10 -13.44
C ILE A 17 -7.49 0.05 -14.03
N ILE A 18 -7.66 -0.17 -15.33
CA ILE A 18 -6.80 -1.03 -16.12
C ILE A 18 -6.32 -0.21 -17.30
N ASP A 19 -5.02 0.03 -17.38
CA ASP A 19 -4.37 0.62 -18.55
C ASP A 19 -3.18 -0.27 -18.93
N ASN A 20 -2.77 -0.21 -20.19
CA ASN A 20 -1.62 -0.96 -20.69
C ASN A 20 -0.54 -0.06 -21.32
N THR A 21 -0.84 1.24 -21.46
CA THR A 21 -0.03 2.17 -22.27
C THR A 21 0.18 3.53 -21.62
N CYS A 22 -0.25 3.71 -20.38
CA CYS A 22 -0.17 5.00 -19.72
C CYS A 22 1.28 5.41 -19.43
N LYS A 23 1.58 6.70 -19.59
CA LYS A 23 2.83 7.27 -19.01
C LYS A 23 2.66 7.67 -17.54
N HIS A 24 1.44 8.02 -17.16
CA HIS A 24 1.08 8.52 -15.83
C HIS A 24 -0.31 8.04 -15.46
N MET A 25 -0.41 7.24 -14.40
CA MET A 25 -1.68 6.80 -13.85
C MET A 25 -1.88 7.40 -12.46
N GLN A 26 -3.02 8.04 -12.24
CA GLN A 26 -3.40 8.57 -10.95
C GLN A 26 -4.82 8.13 -10.59
N CYS A 27 -4.97 7.44 -9.47
CA CYS A 27 -6.25 7.15 -8.84
C CYS A 27 -6.33 7.91 -7.53
N VAL A 28 -7.37 8.71 -7.35
CA VAL A 28 -7.67 9.36 -6.08
C VAL A 28 -9.08 8.98 -5.68
N ILE A 29 -9.21 8.29 -4.56
CA ILE A 29 -10.50 7.93 -3.96
C ILE A 29 -10.59 8.65 -2.62
N ILE A 30 -11.62 9.47 -2.47
CA ILE A 30 -11.93 10.16 -1.23
C ILE A 30 -13.35 9.78 -0.85
N ASP A 31 -13.49 9.11 0.29
CA ASP A 31 -14.77 8.79 0.88
C ASP A 31 -14.79 9.19 2.36
N ASN A 32 -15.95 9.51 2.88
CA ASN A 32 -16.09 9.83 4.31
C ASN A 32 -16.68 8.65 5.10
N THR A 33 -17.50 7.79 4.49
CA THR A 33 -18.06 6.61 5.14
C THR A 33 -18.45 5.54 4.12
N CYS A 34 -17.67 4.45 4.09
CA CYS A 34 -17.90 3.30 3.21
C CYS A 34 -18.06 2.01 4.02
N LYS A 35 -18.93 1.08 3.61
CA LYS A 35 -18.86 -0.29 4.19
C LYS A 35 -17.77 -1.11 3.52
N HIS A 36 -17.70 -1.08 2.20
CA HIS A 36 -16.78 -1.90 1.42
C HIS A 36 -16.14 -1.05 0.33
N MET A 37 -14.84 -0.79 0.47
CA MET A 37 -14.07 -0.08 -0.54
C MET A 37 -13.10 -1.04 -1.21
N GLN A 38 -13.17 -1.11 -2.53
CA GLN A 38 -12.25 -1.88 -3.35
C GLN A 38 -11.63 -0.96 -4.40
N CYS A 39 -10.31 -0.84 -4.38
CA CYS A 39 -9.53 -0.18 -5.42
C CYS A 39 -8.60 -1.22 -6.05
N VAL A 40 -8.76 -1.42 -7.35
CA VAL A 40 -7.88 -2.29 -8.14
C VAL A 40 -7.27 -1.44 -9.24
N ILE A 41 -5.95 -1.34 -9.23
CA ILE A 41 -5.19 -0.64 -10.26
C ILE A 41 -4.24 -1.64 -10.88
N ILE A 42 -4.38 -1.84 -12.18
CA ILE A 42 -3.54 -2.75 -12.96
C ILE A 42 -2.96 -1.96 -14.12
N ASP A 43 -1.63 -1.96 -14.22
CA ASP A 43 -0.92 -1.44 -15.39
C ASP A 43 -0.03 -2.53 -15.98
N ASN A 44 -0.44 -3.08 -17.13
CA ASN A 44 0.29 -4.14 -17.82
C ASN A 44 0.98 -3.57 -19.06
N THR A 45 2.30 -3.49 -19.06
CA THR A 45 3.02 -2.97 -20.23
C THR A 45 2.92 -3.89 -21.47
N CYS A 46 2.53 -3.33 -22.63
CA CYS A 46 2.84 -3.89 -23.96
C CYS A 46 3.98 -3.11 -24.64
N GLN A 47 5.10 -3.80 -24.89
CA GLN A 47 6.30 -3.56 -25.72
C GLN A 47 6.88 -2.16 -26.02
N TYR A 48 6.22 -1.01 -25.83
CA TYR A 48 6.82 0.32 -25.97
C TYR A 48 6.12 1.33 -25.05
N ASN A 49 6.87 1.88 -24.08
CA ASN A 49 6.52 2.91 -23.09
C ASN A 49 6.11 2.39 -21.71
N THR A 50 7.04 2.55 -20.76
CA THR A 50 6.85 2.36 -19.32
C THR A 50 5.92 3.40 -18.73
N CYS A 51 5.00 2.98 -17.86
CA CYS A 51 4.28 3.91 -16.98
C CYS A 51 5.26 4.46 -15.97
N LYS A 52 5.73 5.69 -16.19
CA LYS A 52 6.79 6.24 -15.33
C LYS A 52 6.26 6.57 -13.94
N HIS A 53 4.96 6.79 -13.76
CA HIS A 53 4.42 7.25 -12.48
C HIS A 53 3.00 6.71 -12.28
N MET A 54 2.87 5.72 -11.41
CA MET A 54 1.60 5.35 -10.81
C MET A 54 1.47 5.97 -9.43
N GLN A 55 0.29 6.56 -9.17
CA GLN A 55 -0.09 7.07 -7.87
C GLN A 55 -1.50 6.61 -7.51
N CYS A 56 -1.63 5.84 -6.43
CA CYS A 56 -2.90 5.57 -5.77
C CYS A 56 -2.96 6.34 -4.46
N VAL A 57 -4.01 7.15 -4.30
CA VAL A 57 -4.33 7.81 -3.04
C VAL A 57 -5.74 7.43 -2.64
N ILE A 58 -5.87 6.72 -1.52
CA ILE A 58 -7.16 6.41 -0.92
C ILE A 58 -7.21 7.10 0.43
N ILE A 59 -8.23 7.93 0.61
CA ILE A 59 -8.53 8.63 1.86
C ILE A 59 -9.94 8.23 2.26
N ASP A 60 -10.07 7.52 3.39
CA ASP A 60 -11.37 7.17 3.96
C ASP A 60 -11.41 7.47 5.46
N ASN A 61 -12.44 8.20 5.89
CA ASN A 61 -12.64 8.44 7.32
C ASN A 61 -13.16 7.18 8.03
N THR A 62 -14.02 6.38 7.42
CA THR A 62 -14.56 5.19 8.08
C THR A 62 -14.91 4.10 7.08
N CYS A 63 -14.14 3.02 7.12
CA CYS A 63 -14.38 1.81 6.34
C CYS A 63 -14.68 0.60 7.23
N LYS A 64 -15.52 -0.35 6.80
CA LYS A 64 -15.50 -1.70 7.44
C LYS A 64 -14.44 -2.58 6.80
N HIS A 65 -14.46 -2.68 5.48
CA HIS A 65 -13.55 -3.52 4.73
C HIS A 65 -12.94 -2.74 3.60
N MET A 66 -11.62 -2.69 3.58
CA MET A 66 -10.88 -2.05 2.52
C MET A 66 -9.90 -3.01 1.87
N GLN A 67 -9.95 -3.04 0.55
CA GLN A 67 -9.01 -3.76 -0.26
C GLN A 67 -8.42 -2.82 -1.31
N CYS A 68 -7.11 -2.64 -1.27
CA CYS A 68 -6.34 -1.97 -2.31
C CYS A 68 -5.39 -2.99 -2.94
N VAL A 69 -5.52 -3.18 -4.25
CA VAL A 69 -4.61 -4.03 -5.03
C VAL A 69 -4.01 -3.19 -6.13
N ILE A 70 -2.69 -3.12 -6.14
CA ILE A 70 -1.93 -2.36 -7.12
C ILE A 70 -0.94 -3.33 -7.75
N ILE A 71 -1.09 -3.54 -9.06
CA ILE A 71 -0.20 -4.39 -9.87
C ILE A 71 0.35 -3.49 -10.97
N ASP A 72 1.66 -3.33 -10.99
CA ASP A 72 2.35 -2.49 -11.96
C ASP A 72 3.66 -3.17 -12.39
N ASN A 73 4.20 -2.76 -13.53
CA ASN A 73 5.55 -3.10 -13.94
C ASN A 73 6.57 -2.01 -13.56
N THR A 74 6.13 -0.80 -13.22
CA THR A 74 6.98 0.36 -12.90
C THR A 74 6.31 1.35 -11.90
N CYS A 75 6.00 0.93 -10.68
CA CYS A 75 5.34 1.80 -9.69
C CYS A 75 6.31 2.83 -9.08
N LYS A 76 5.75 3.92 -8.54
CA LYS A 76 6.54 4.90 -7.78
C LYS A 76 5.98 5.27 -6.41
N TYR A 77 4.67 5.50 -6.26
CA TYR A 77 4.13 6.05 -5.02
C TYR A 77 2.71 5.57 -4.72
N ASN A 78 2.53 4.80 -3.64
CA ASN A 78 1.21 4.40 -3.15
C ASN A 78 1.01 4.94 -1.73
N THR A 79 -0.11 5.62 -1.50
CA THR A 79 -0.43 6.23 -0.20
C THR A 79 -1.87 5.94 0.16
N CYS A 80 -2.04 5.39 1.36
CA CYS A 80 -3.30 4.92 1.89
C CYS A 80 -3.46 5.55 3.29
N LYS A 81 -4.47 6.40 3.48
CA LYS A 81 -4.69 7.12 4.75
C LYS A 81 -6.11 6.94 5.24
N TYR A 82 -6.26 6.49 6.48
CA TYR A 82 -7.57 6.19 7.02
C TYR A 82 -7.69 6.59 8.48
N ASN A 83 -8.91 6.90 8.92
CA ASN A 83 -9.18 7.17 10.33
C ASN A 83 -9.67 5.92 11.07
N THR A 84 -10.52 5.09 10.49
CA THR A 84 -10.98 3.86 11.14
C THR A 84 -11.32 2.80 10.11
N CYS A 85 -10.69 1.63 10.20
CA CYS A 85 -10.96 0.51 9.32
C CYS A 85 -11.02 -0.81 10.10
N LYS A 86 -12.09 -1.63 9.98
CA LYS A 86 -12.07 -2.94 10.68
C LYS A 86 -11.05 -3.90 10.07
N HIS A 87 -11.05 -4.02 8.74
CA HIS A 87 -10.17 -4.91 8.01
C HIS A 87 -9.56 -4.17 6.83
N MET A 88 -8.24 -4.04 6.84
CA MET A 88 -7.49 -3.40 5.78
C MET A 88 -6.56 -4.42 5.14
N GLN A 89 -6.65 -4.51 3.82
CA GLN A 89 -5.72 -5.27 3.00
C GLN A 89 -5.14 -4.36 1.92
N CYS A 90 -3.82 -4.23 1.91
CA CYS A 90 -3.06 -3.55 0.88
C CYS A 90 -2.09 -4.53 0.25
N VAL A 91 -2.19 -4.73 -1.07
CA VAL A 91 -1.30 -5.60 -1.84
C VAL A 91 -0.69 -4.77 -2.96
N ILE A 92 0.64 -4.69 -2.98
CA ILE A 92 1.41 -4.03 -4.03
C ILE A 92 2.34 -5.08 -4.64
N ILE A 93 2.24 -5.27 -5.96
CA ILE A 93 3.09 -6.18 -6.72
C ILE A 93 3.75 -5.39 -7.84
N ASP A 94 5.08 -5.44 -7.89
CA ASP A 94 5.88 -4.80 -8.93
C ASP A 94 6.92 -5.76 -9.53
N ASN A 95 7.22 -5.57 -10.81
CA ASN A 95 8.28 -6.29 -11.49
C ASN A 95 9.61 -5.53 -11.51
N THR A 96 9.58 -4.21 -11.74
CA THR A 96 10.81 -3.42 -11.83
C THR A 96 10.54 -1.95 -11.56
N CYS A 97 11.02 -1.44 -10.43
CA CYS A 97 10.87 -0.02 -10.11
C CYS A 97 12.20 0.66 -9.77
N LYS A 98 12.24 1.99 -9.95
CA LYS A 98 13.37 2.80 -9.45
C LYS A 98 13.18 3.16 -7.99
N HIS A 99 11.96 3.50 -7.62
CA HIS A 99 11.60 3.89 -6.27
C HIS A 99 10.24 3.28 -6.02
N MET A 100 10.08 2.50 -4.95
CA MET A 100 8.78 2.08 -4.47
C MET A 100 8.57 2.75 -3.12
N GLN A 101 7.46 3.46 -2.98
CA GLN A 101 7.03 3.98 -1.69
C GLN A 101 5.62 3.50 -1.39
N CYS A 102 5.45 2.80 -0.27
CA CYS A 102 4.16 2.46 0.31
C CYS A 102 4.02 3.17 1.66
N VAL A 103 2.96 3.94 1.83
CA VAL A 103 2.62 4.57 3.11
C VAL A 103 1.21 4.18 3.49
N ILE A 104 1.05 3.55 4.65
CA ILE A 104 -0.22 3.24 5.28
C ILE A 104 -0.29 3.98 6.61
N ILE A 105 -1.33 4.77 6.80
CA ILE A 105 -1.60 5.47 8.05
C ILE A 105 -3.03 5.14 8.48
N ASP A 106 -3.20 4.64 9.70
CA ASP A 106 -4.51 4.32 10.29
C ASP A 106 -4.56 4.74 11.78
N ASN A 107 -5.72 5.22 12.27
CA ASN A 107 -5.84 5.48 13.71
C ASN A 107 -6.40 4.28 14.50
N THR A 108 -7.19 3.41 13.89
CA THR A 108 -7.81 2.29 14.60
C THR A 108 -8.18 1.18 13.62
N CYS A 109 -7.43 0.08 13.70
CA CYS A 109 -7.67 -1.13 12.92
C CYS A 109 -7.89 -2.37 13.79
N LYS A 110 -8.75 -3.31 13.35
CA LYS A 110 -8.76 -4.65 13.97
C LYS A 110 -7.74 -5.55 13.32
N HIS A 111 -7.72 -5.60 11.99
CA HIS A 111 -6.83 -6.45 11.23
C HIS A 111 -6.24 -5.66 10.07
N MET A 112 -4.94 -5.44 10.10
CA MET A 112 -4.19 -4.82 9.02
C MET A 112 -3.27 -5.86 8.38
N GLN A 113 -3.38 -6.00 7.06
CA GLN A 113 -2.47 -6.80 6.26
C GLN A 113 -1.88 -5.92 5.15
N CYS A 114 -0.56 -5.80 5.14
CA CYS A 114 0.20 -5.19 4.07
C CYS A 114 1.13 -6.24 3.44
N VAL A 115 1.05 -6.39 2.13
CA VAL A 115 1.93 -7.26 1.35
C VAL A 115 2.54 -6.44 0.22
N ILE A 116 3.87 -6.40 0.19
CA ILE A 116 4.65 -5.76 -0.87
C ILE A 116 5.55 -6.82 -1.48
N ILE A 117 5.46 -7.00 -2.79
CA ILE A 117 6.30 -7.94 -3.55
C ILE A 117 6.94 -7.17 -4.69
N ASP A 118 8.27 -7.19 -4.78
CA ASP A 118 9.03 -6.61 -5.89
C ASP A 118 10.08 -7.59 -6.40
N ASN A 119 10.24 -7.66 -7.72
CA ASN A 119 11.31 -8.41 -8.35
C ASN A 119 12.62 -7.60 -8.43
N THR A 120 12.58 -6.30 -8.66
CA THR A 120 13.79 -5.48 -8.78
C THR A 120 13.51 -4.03 -8.45
N CYS A 121 14.09 -3.56 -7.35
CA CYS A 121 13.99 -2.18 -6.89
C CYS A 121 15.37 -1.52 -6.80
N LYS A 122 15.47 -0.20 -7.02
CA LYS A 122 16.65 0.53 -6.51
C LYS A 122 16.43 1.01 -5.07
N HIS A 123 15.27 1.55 -4.78
CA HIS A 123 14.96 2.10 -3.46
C HIS A 123 13.54 1.74 -3.05
N MET A 124 13.41 0.88 -2.03
CA MET A 124 12.13 0.50 -1.47
C MET A 124 11.95 1.19 -0.11
N GLN A 125 10.81 1.85 0.07
CA GLN A 125 10.40 2.43 1.34
C GLN A 125 8.97 1.97 1.68
N CYS A 126 8.85 1.20 2.77
CA CYS A 126 7.56 0.85 3.36
C CYS A 126 7.43 1.56 4.70
N VAL A 127 6.34 2.31 4.88
CA VAL A 127 6.01 2.99 6.14
C VAL A 127 4.59 2.64 6.54
N ILE A 128 4.45 2.01 7.70
CA ILE A 128 3.16 1.72 8.33
C ILE A 128 3.13 2.45 9.67
N ILE A 129 2.10 3.28 9.86
CA ILE A 129 1.87 4.00 11.11
C ILE A 129 0.44 3.70 11.55
N ASP A 130 0.30 3.09 12.74
CA ASP A 130 -0.99 2.77 13.33
C ASP A 130 -1.05 3.25 14.79
N ASN A 131 -2.17 3.85 15.20
CA ASN A 131 -2.34 4.24 16.60
C ASN A 131 -2.90 3.11 17.47
N THR A 132 -3.69 2.20 16.93
CA THR A 132 -4.28 1.07 17.66
C THR A 132 -4.68 -0.03 16.69
N CYS A 133 -3.91 -1.12 16.69
CA CYS A 133 -4.21 -2.31 15.89
C CYS A 133 -4.37 -3.56 16.77
N LYS A 134 -5.36 -4.43 16.50
CA LYS A 134 -5.38 -5.73 17.20
C LYS A 134 -4.39 -6.71 16.59
N HIS A 135 -4.38 -6.82 15.27
CA HIS A 135 -3.50 -7.73 14.54
C HIS A 135 -2.92 -7.03 13.33
N MET A 136 -1.61 -6.87 13.31
CA MET A 136 -0.87 -6.31 12.18
C MET A 136 0.03 -7.39 11.56
N GLN A 137 -0.12 -7.57 10.26
CA GLN A 137 0.78 -8.39 9.45
C GLN A 137 1.36 -7.55 8.33
N CYS A 138 2.68 -7.43 8.30
CA CYS A 138 3.42 -6.79 7.22
C CYS A 138 4.38 -7.80 6.59
N VAL A 139 4.28 -7.98 5.28
CA VAL A 139 5.16 -8.85 4.50
C VAL A 139 5.77 -8.04 3.38
N VAL A 140 7.10 -7.96 3.35
CA VAL A 140 7.86 -7.34 2.26
C VAL A 140 8.78 -8.41 1.67
N ILE A 141 8.64 -8.66 0.36
CA ILE A 141 9.45 -9.63 -0.36
C ILE A 141 10.11 -8.90 -1.54
N ASP A 142 11.43 -8.94 -1.60
CA ASP A 142 12.21 -8.34 -2.69
C ASP A 142 13.27 -9.32 -3.22
N ASN A 143 13.39 -9.44 -4.55
CA ASN A 143 14.42 -10.27 -5.15
C ASN A 143 15.76 -9.54 -5.33
N THR A 144 15.76 -8.24 -5.58
CA THR A 144 16.98 -7.45 -5.76
C THR A 144 16.69 -5.97 -5.47
N CYS A 145 17.23 -5.47 -4.36
CA CYS A 145 17.13 -4.08 -3.95
C CYS A 145 18.52 -3.44 -3.81
N LYS A 146 18.67 -2.12 -4.02
CA LYS A 146 19.89 -1.42 -3.54
C LYS A 146 19.71 -0.92 -2.13
N HIS A 147 18.56 -0.32 -1.84
CA HIS A 147 18.26 0.26 -0.53
C HIS A 147 16.83 -0.08 -0.13
N MET A 148 16.68 -0.82 0.95
CA MET A 148 15.38 -1.14 1.53
C MET A 148 15.25 -0.46 2.90
N GLN A 149 14.16 0.28 3.08
CA GLN A 149 13.77 0.84 4.35
C GLN A 149 12.34 0.40 4.69
N CYS A 150 12.18 -0.31 5.80
CA CYS A 150 10.89 -0.65 6.36
C CYS A 150 10.75 0.00 7.74
N VAL A 151 9.67 0.77 7.93
CA VAL A 151 9.36 1.43 9.20
C VAL A 151 7.94 1.06 9.58
N ILE A 152 7.78 0.44 10.74
CA ILE A 152 6.49 0.12 11.34
C ILE A 152 6.45 0.82 12.69
N ILE A 153 5.47 1.68 12.88
CA ILE A 153 5.22 2.38 14.15
C ILE A 153 3.80 2.05 14.57
N ASP A 154 3.66 1.42 15.73
CA ASP A 154 2.37 1.13 16.33
C ASP A 154 2.37 1.63 17.79
N ASN A 155 1.33 2.37 18.17
CA ASN A 155 1.19 2.83 19.55
C ASN A 155 0.64 1.74 20.48
N THR A 156 -0.26 0.89 19.99
CA THR A 156 -0.93 -0.18 20.74
C THR A 156 -1.30 -1.35 19.82
N CYS A 157 -0.43 -2.36 19.77
CA CYS A 157 -0.66 -3.59 19.02
C CYS A 157 -0.82 -4.80 19.95
N LYS A 158 -1.81 -5.68 19.72
CA LYS A 158 -1.84 -6.96 20.45
C LYS A 158 -0.95 -8.04 19.84
N HIS A 159 -0.92 -8.08 18.51
CA HIS A 159 -0.13 -9.06 17.78
C HIS A 159 0.42 -8.41 16.52
N MET A 160 1.74 -8.31 16.46
CA MET A 160 2.46 -7.81 15.30
C MET A 160 3.33 -8.92 14.70
N GLN A 161 3.21 -9.11 13.39
CA GLN A 161 4.12 -9.94 12.61
C GLN A 161 4.66 -9.12 11.45
N CYS A 162 5.98 -8.97 11.40
CA CYS A 162 6.69 -8.39 10.27
C CYS A 162 7.63 -9.43 9.68
N VAL A 163 7.52 -9.64 8.37
CA VAL A 163 8.40 -10.52 7.60
C VAL A 163 9.01 -9.71 6.48
N ILE A 164 10.33 -9.65 6.45
CA ILE A 164 11.10 -9.06 5.34
C ILE A 164 11.96 -10.17 4.77
N ILE A 165 11.75 -10.46 3.49
CA ILE A 165 12.54 -11.43 2.72
C ILE A 165 13.22 -10.65 1.62
N ASP A 166 14.53 -10.74 1.57
CA ASP A 166 15.33 -10.14 0.51
C ASP A 166 16.40 -11.12 0.04
N ASN A 167 16.50 -11.30 -1.28
CA ASN A 167 17.54 -12.15 -1.87
C ASN A 167 18.86 -11.41 -2.09
N THR A 168 18.81 -10.12 -2.43
CA THR A 168 20.02 -9.33 -2.70
C THR A 168 19.77 -7.86 -2.40
N CYS A 169 20.29 -7.37 -1.28
CA CYS A 169 20.22 -5.97 -0.88
C CYS A 169 21.57 -5.43 -0.44
N LYS A 170 21.92 -4.23 -0.90
CA LYS A 170 23.16 -3.56 -0.45
C LYS A 170 23.00 -2.93 0.92
N HIS A 171 21.85 -2.32 1.19
CA HIS A 171 21.57 -1.61 2.43
C HIS A 171 20.13 -1.85 2.86
N MET A 172 19.95 -2.52 3.99
CA MET A 172 18.65 -2.75 4.59
C MET A 172 18.56 -2.04 5.94
N GLN A 173 17.46 -1.32 6.16
CA GLN A 173 17.08 -0.78 7.44
C GLN A 173 15.65 -1.21 7.76
N CYS A 174 15.47 -1.85 8.91
CA CYS A 174 14.16 -2.17 9.46
C CYS A 174 14.03 -1.51 10.83
N VAL A 175 12.96 -0.76 11.05
CA VAL A 175 12.64 -0.12 12.32
C VAL A 175 11.21 -0.52 12.69
N ILE A 176 11.07 -1.16 13.86
CA ILE A 176 9.78 -1.47 14.45
C ILE A 176 9.72 -0.77 15.80
N ILE A 177 8.72 0.09 15.98
CA ILE A 177 8.44 0.78 17.24
C ILE A 177 7.06 0.34 17.69
N ASP A 178 6.98 -0.30 18.85
CA ASP A 178 5.73 -0.64 19.52
C ASP A 178 5.73 -0.02 20.92
N ASN A 179 4.88 0.98 21.14
CA ASN A 179 4.88 1.73 22.40
C ASN A 179 4.12 1.03 23.53
N THR A 180 3.27 0.03 23.24
CA THR A 180 2.53 -0.70 24.27
C THR A 180 2.27 -2.17 23.89
N CYS A 181 3.34 -2.94 23.73
CA CYS A 181 3.22 -4.40 23.72
C CYS A 181 2.86 -4.89 25.13
N LYS A 182 1.65 -5.44 25.32
CA LYS A 182 1.28 -6.23 26.51
C LYS A 182 1.33 -7.71 26.20
#